data_AF-Q8FQ87-F1
#
_entry.id   AF-Q8FQ87-F1
#
_cell.length_a   1.000
_cell.length_b   1.000
_cell.length_c   1.000
_cell.angle_alpha   90.00
_cell.angle_beta   90.00
_cell.angle_gamma   90.00
#
_symmetry.space_group_name_H-M   'P 1'
#
loop_
_entity.id
_entity.type
_entity.pdbx_description
1 polymer ?
#
loop_
_entity_poly.entity_id
_entity_poly.type
_entity_poly.pdbx_seq_one_letter_code
_entity_poly.pdbx_strand_id
1 'polypeptide(L)'
;MIDELKAWGVNPPVVVADAGYGDNGLFRTALTTRGLDYVVQVKGLTSVHPGDVVFDTPEYSGFGRPKKPSVPDPTYPGPGTGPITPGRTVPPRVLATR
;
A
#
# COMPACT_ATOMS: atom_id res chain seq x y z
N MET A 1 -14.48 12.78 -17.82
CA MET A 1 -13.34 13.72 -17.84
C MET A 1 -12.25 13.36 -18.86
N ILE A 2 -11.20 12.56 -18.57
CA ILE A 2 -10.12 12.34 -19.58
C ILE A 2 -10.63 11.57 -20.80
N ASP A 3 -11.40 10.51 -20.59
CA ASP A 3 -11.97 9.72 -21.68
C ASP A 3 -13.02 10.52 -22.49
N GLU A 4 -13.63 11.53 -21.86
CA GLU A 4 -14.58 12.45 -22.48
C GLU A 4 -13.89 13.49 -23.38
N LEU A 5 -12.75 14.03 -22.94
CA LEU A 5 -11.89 14.85 -23.80
C LEU A 5 -11.44 14.06 -25.05
N LYS A 6 -11.07 12.79 -24.86
CA LYS A 6 -10.76 11.90 -25.99
C LYS A 6 -11.96 11.69 -26.91
N ALA A 7 -13.16 11.53 -26.35
CA ALA A 7 -14.40 11.42 -27.14
C ALA A 7 -14.68 12.68 -27.96
N TRP A 8 -14.24 13.86 -27.51
CA TRP A 8 -14.29 15.11 -28.26
C TRP A 8 -13.11 15.29 -29.24
N GLY A 9 -12.25 14.29 -29.40
CA GLY A 9 -11.09 14.33 -30.30
C GLY A 9 -9.89 15.08 -29.74
N VAL A 10 -9.90 15.45 -28.45
CA VAL A 10 -8.80 16.14 -27.80
C VAL A 10 -7.84 15.13 -27.20
N ASN A 11 -6.61 15.07 -27.74
CA ASN A 11 -5.54 14.22 -27.22
C ASN A 11 -4.36 15.09 -26.74
N PRO A 12 -4.29 15.42 -25.44
CA PRO A 12 -3.20 16.24 -24.93
C PRO A 12 -1.87 15.46 -24.98
N PRO A 13 -0.75 16.12 -25.33
CA PRO A 13 0.56 15.46 -25.34
C PRO A 13 1.04 15.12 -23.93
N VAL A 14 0.57 15.85 -22.89
CA VAL A 14 0.89 15.59 -21.49
C VAL A 14 -0.28 15.98 -20.60
N VAL A 15 -0.54 15.20 -19.55
CA VAL A 15 -1.51 15.52 -18.49
C VAL A 15 -0.77 16.12 -17.30
N VAL A 16 -1.22 17.27 -16.81
CA VAL A 16 -0.71 17.90 -15.59
C VAL A 16 -1.79 17.91 -14.52
N ALA A 17 -1.44 17.52 -13.29
CA ALA A 17 -2.37 17.56 -12.15
C ALA A 17 -1.65 17.86 -10.82
N ASP A 18 -2.40 18.41 -9.86
CA ASP A 18 -1.91 18.68 -8.51
C ASP A 18 -1.87 17.43 -7.61
N ALA A 19 -1.46 17.61 -6.35
CA ALA A 19 -1.32 16.53 -5.36
C ALA A 19 -2.64 15.89 -4.92
N GLY A 20 -3.78 16.56 -5.11
CA GLY A 20 -5.11 15.98 -4.90
C GLY A 20 -5.36 14.78 -5.83
N TYR A 21 -4.78 14.81 -7.03
CA TYR A 21 -4.80 13.68 -7.95
C TYR A 21 -3.53 12.84 -7.89
N GLY A 22 -2.37 13.50 -7.79
CA GLY A 22 -1.08 12.83 -7.88
C GLY A 22 -0.78 11.89 -6.73
N ASP A 23 -1.32 12.09 -5.52
CA ASP A 23 -1.15 11.14 -4.41
C ASP A 23 -1.90 9.82 -4.62
N ASN A 24 -2.88 9.78 -5.53
CA ASN A 24 -3.64 8.59 -5.84
C ASN A 24 -2.88 7.70 -6.84
N GLY A 25 -2.33 6.58 -6.36
CA GLY A 25 -1.63 5.61 -7.21
C GLY A 25 -2.50 5.07 -8.35
N LEU A 26 -3.79 4.82 -8.13
CA LEU A 26 -4.69 4.33 -9.19
C LEU A 26 -4.90 5.36 -10.29
N PHE A 27 -4.92 6.66 -9.95
CA PHE A 27 -5.01 7.72 -10.95
C PHE A 27 -3.78 7.69 -11.87
N ARG A 28 -2.57 7.65 -11.29
CA ARG A 28 -1.31 7.54 -12.04
C ARG A 28 -1.26 6.27 -12.91
N THR A 29 -1.63 5.12 -12.35
CA THR A 29 -1.72 3.86 -13.09
C THR A 29 -2.67 3.98 -14.28
N ALA A 30 -3.84 4.60 -14.08
CA ALA A 30 -4.82 4.73 -15.14
C ALA A 30 -4.39 5.70 -16.26
N LEU A 31 -3.51 6.68 -15.98
CA LEU A 31 -2.86 7.50 -17.02
C LEU A 31 -1.86 6.66 -17.82
N THR A 32 -1.01 5.89 -17.14
CA THR A 32 -0.04 4.97 -17.77
C THR A 32 -0.73 3.93 -18.64
N THR A 33 -1.79 3.27 -18.16
CA THR A 33 -2.56 2.28 -18.94
C THR A 33 -3.19 2.88 -20.19
N ARG A 34 -3.52 4.18 -20.17
CA ARG A 34 -4.06 4.92 -21.32
C ARG A 34 -2.98 5.44 -22.28
N GLY A 35 -1.69 5.19 -22.00
CA GLY A 35 -0.57 5.68 -22.78
C GLY A 35 -0.42 7.20 -22.76
N LEU A 36 -0.83 7.85 -21.67
CA LEU A 36 -0.74 9.29 -21.52
C LEU A 36 0.52 9.65 -20.73
N ASP A 37 1.37 10.48 -21.30
CA ASP A 37 2.46 11.11 -20.56
C ASP A 37 1.88 12.08 -19.52
N TYR A 38 2.52 12.17 -18.34
CA TYR A 38 2.02 13.02 -17.27
C TYR A 38 3.10 13.58 -16.36
N VAL A 39 2.80 14.74 -15.78
CA VAL A 39 3.53 15.33 -14.65
C VAL A 39 2.52 15.64 -13.57
N VAL A 40 2.63 14.97 -12.43
CA VAL A 40 1.71 15.19 -11.30
C VAL A 40 2.49 15.57 -10.05
N GLN A 41 1.99 16.56 -9.33
CA GLN A 41 2.52 16.89 -8.02
C GLN A 41 2.18 15.76 -7.03
N VAL A 42 3.07 15.45 -6.10
CA VAL A 42 2.82 14.54 -4.97
C VAL A 42 3.22 15.22 -3.66
N LYS A 43 2.61 14.79 -2.55
CA LYS A 43 3.10 15.20 -1.23
C LYS A 43 4.46 14.57 -0.95
N GLY A 44 5.31 15.27 -0.19
CA GLY A 44 6.66 14.77 0.15
C GLY A 44 6.70 13.50 1.01
N LEU A 45 5.56 13.09 1.59
CA LEU A 45 5.42 11.83 2.33
C LEU A 45 5.05 10.64 1.42
N THR A 46 4.71 10.89 0.15
CA THR A 46 4.32 9.85 -0.80
C THR A 46 5.57 9.09 -1.22
N SER A 47 5.62 7.80 -0.85
CA SER A 47 6.68 6.88 -1.26
C SER A 47 6.24 6.07 -2.48
N VAL A 48 7.17 5.83 -3.40
CA VAL A 48 6.99 4.95 -4.56
C VAL A 48 8.04 3.86 -4.46
N HIS A 49 7.60 2.62 -4.62
CA HIS A 49 8.46 1.45 -4.60
C HIS A 49 8.43 0.75 -5.97
N PRO A 50 9.47 -0.02 -6.32
CA PRO A 50 9.42 -0.94 -7.44
C PRO A 50 8.19 -1.86 -7.38
N GLY A 51 7.67 -2.26 -8.54
CA GLY A 51 6.45 -3.09 -8.61
C GLY A 51 6.60 -4.48 -8.00
N ASP A 52 7.83 -4.95 -7.89
CA ASP A 52 8.24 -6.22 -7.28
C ASP A 52 8.69 -6.07 -5.81
N VAL A 53 8.47 -4.90 -5.19
CA VAL A 53 8.77 -4.71 -3.77
C VAL A 53 7.92 -5.67 -2.93
N VAL A 54 8.57 -6.32 -1.97
CA VAL A 54 7.90 -7.10 -0.93
C VAL A 54 7.91 -6.28 0.35
N PHE A 55 6.73 -6.01 0.91
CA PHE A 55 6.60 -5.34 2.21
C PHE A 55 6.64 -6.39 3.31
N ASP A 56 7.72 -6.41 4.08
CA ASP A 56 7.83 -7.28 5.23
C ASP A 56 7.01 -6.75 6.42
N THR A 57 6.44 -7.67 7.20
CA THR A 57 5.75 -7.35 8.45
C THR A 57 6.72 -7.57 9.59
N PRO A 58 7.01 -6.55 10.42
CA PRO A 58 7.95 -6.71 11.51
C PRO A 58 7.48 -7.81 12.47
N GLU A 59 8.43 -8.58 13.00
CA GLU A 59 8.15 -9.61 14.00
C GLU A 59 7.36 -9.00 15.17
N TYR A 60 6.26 -9.68 15.52
CA TYR A 60 5.36 -9.16 16.54
C TYR A 60 6.00 -9.26 17.92
N SER A 61 6.24 -8.10 18.55
CA SER A 61 6.90 -8.00 19.86
C SER A 61 6.07 -8.51 21.06
N GLY A 62 4.86 -9.02 20.83
CA GLY A 62 3.96 -9.47 21.89
C GLY A 62 3.07 -8.39 22.48
N PHE A 63 3.33 -7.10 22.19
CA PHE A 63 2.57 -5.97 22.71
C PHE A 63 1.73 -5.26 21.63
N GLY A 64 0.47 -4.95 21.98
CA GLY A 64 -0.42 -4.16 21.15
C GLY A 64 -1.09 -4.95 20.02
N ARG A 65 -1.48 -4.26 18.94
CA ARG A 65 -2.05 -4.92 17.76
C ARG A 65 -0.92 -5.30 16.80
N PRO A 66 -0.80 -6.56 16.36
CA PRO A 66 0.12 -6.92 15.29
C PRO A 66 -0.07 -6.02 14.08
N LYS A 67 1.04 -5.47 13.55
CA LYS A 67 0.99 -4.72 12.29
C LYS A 67 0.59 -5.69 11.18
N LYS A 68 -0.27 -5.24 10.28
CA LYS A 68 -0.55 -5.96 9.02
C LYS A 68 0.48 -5.51 7.98
N PRO A 69 0.85 -6.37 7.02
CA PRO A 69 1.64 -5.92 5.88
C PRO A 69 0.94 -4.74 5.20
N SER A 70 1.71 -3.73 4.81
CA SER A 70 1.18 -2.50 4.19
C SER A 70 0.60 -2.73 2.80
N VAL A 71 0.90 -3.86 2.17
CA VAL A 71 0.26 -4.35 0.95
C VAL A 71 -0.55 -5.60 1.28
N PRO A 72 -1.80 -5.73 0.79
CA PRO A 72 -2.50 -6.99 0.84
C PRO A 72 -1.71 -8.03 0.04
N ASP A 73 -1.08 -8.96 0.73
CA ASP A 73 -0.60 -10.18 0.10
C ASP A 73 -1.82 -10.89 -0.53
N PRO A 74 -1.83 -11.15 -1.86
CA PRO A 74 -2.96 -11.80 -2.54
C PRO A 74 -3.22 -13.22 -2.02
N THR A 75 -2.27 -13.80 -1.29
CA THR A 75 -2.39 -15.10 -0.62
C THR A 75 -2.69 -14.99 0.87
N TYR A 76 -2.82 -13.79 1.45
CA TYR A 76 -3.16 -13.63 2.86
C TYR A 76 -4.65 -13.91 3.09
N PRO A 77 -5.04 -15.06 3.67
CA PRO A 77 -6.38 -15.18 4.20
C PRO A 77 -6.43 -14.23 5.40
N GLY A 78 -7.40 -13.32 5.43
CA GLY A 78 -7.57 -12.41 6.56
C GLY A 78 -7.50 -13.17 7.91
N PRO A 79 -7.12 -12.50 9.01
CA PRO A 79 -7.00 -13.17 10.29
C PRO A 79 -8.37 -13.72 10.70
N GLY A 80 -8.52 -15.05 10.70
CA GLY A 80 -9.76 -15.74 11.07
C GLY A 80 -9.98 -17.15 10.51
N THR A 81 -9.22 -17.62 9.51
CA THR A 81 -9.56 -18.89 8.81
C THR A 81 -8.61 -20.07 9.06
N GLY A 82 -7.58 -19.93 9.89
CA GLY A 82 -6.68 -21.02 10.28
C GLY A 82 -7.01 -21.59 11.66
N PRO A 83 -6.81 -22.90 11.91
CA PRO A 83 -7.06 -23.47 13.23
C PRO A 83 -6.13 -22.83 14.26
N ILE A 84 -6.72 -22.26 15.31
CA ILE A 84 -6.00 -21.82 16.51
C ILE A 84 -5.24 -23.02 17.10
N THR A 85 -3.91 -23.02 16.99
CA THR A 85 -3.08 -24.00 17.69
C THR A 85 -3.04 -23.61 19.17
N PRO A 86 -3.51 -24.44 20.11
CA PRO A 86 -3.47 -24.08 21.52
C PRO A 86 -2.04 -24.25 22.06
N GLY A 87 -1.53 -23.19 22.67
CA GLY A 87 -0.52 -23.26 23.71
C GLY A 87 0.93 -23.39 23.26
N ARG A 88 1.69 -22.30 23.42
CA ARG A 88 3.04 -22.43 23.99
C ARG A 88 3.07 -21.63 25.28
N THR A 89 3.06 -22.34 26.40
CA THR A 89 3.25 -21.77 27.73
C THR A 89 4.59 -21.04 27.76
N VAL A 90 4.55 -19.73 27.92
CA VAL A 90 5.75 -18.93 28.20
C VAL A 90 5.97 -18.98 29.72
N PRO A 91 7.10 -19.49 30.23
CA PRO A 91 7.32 -19.53 31.67
C PRO A 91 7.46 -18.10 32.23
N PRO A 92 6.99 -17.83 33.47
CA PRO A 92 7.12 -16.52 34.08
C PRO A 92 8.60 -16.21 34.36
N ARG A 93 9.09 -15.09 33.82
CA ARG A 93 10.43 -14.57 34.12
C ARG A 93 10.37 -13.87 35.48
N VAL A 94 11.06 -14.44 36.48
CA VAL A 94 11.24 -13.83 37.80
C VAL A 94 12.02 -12.52 37.61
N LEU A 95 11.40 -11.38 37.89
CA LEU A 95 12.14 -10.13 38.10
C LEU A 95 12.81 -10.24 39.48
N ALA A 96 14.13 -10.39 39.47
CA ALA A 96 14.95 -10.14 40.65
C ALA A 96 15.09 -8.61 40.80
N THR A 97 14.31 -8.04 41.71
CA THR A 97 14.54 -6.67 42.20
C THR A 97 15.45 -6.77 43.43
N ARG A 98 16.54 -5.99 43.45
CA ARG A 98 17.29 -5.68 44.67
C ARG A 98 16.67 -4.48 45.36
#